data_AF-A0A0N8GNN4-F1
#
_entry.id   AF-A0A0N8GNN4-F1
#
_cell.length_a   1.000
_cell.length_b   1.000
_cell.length_c   1.000
_cell.angle_alpha   90.00
_cell.angle_beta   90.00
_cell.angle_gamma   90.00
#
_symmetry.space_group_name_H-M   'P 1'
#
loop_
_entity.id
_entity.type
_entity.pdbx_description
1 polymer ?
#
loop_
_entity_poly.entity_id
_entity_poly.type
_entity_poly.pdbx_seq_one_letter_code
_entity_poly.pdbx_strand_id
1 'polypeptide(L)'
;MMMDSGSILFLVGLSLLVILTISAPLYNHALKRIRLSSPQEDRRGQLAFTRLCLQAAENELEELNIDRSASRVAEQDFQARALKLAEEMEILKAEEQQLELVLRYQAEASRTGAQPEDDLAQEQELEALIKAYRRGRSEKAAGLCPNCGQAYLRGDRFCARCGEQLDYGL
;
A
#
# COMPACT_ATOMS: atom_id res chain seq x y z
N MET A 1 3.73 -30.34 -53.59
CA MET A 1 2.65 -29.39 -53.27
C MET A 1 3.27 -28.01 -53.28
N MET A 2 3.22 -27.31 -54.42
CA MET A 2 3.75 -25.95 -54.59
C MET A 2 2.77 -24.99 -53.91
N MET A 3 3.09 -24.47 -52.73
CA MET A 3 2.35 -23.33 -52.18
C MET A 3 2.78 -22.09 -52.94
N ASP A 4 1.80 -21.34 -53.46
CA ASP A 4 2.04 -20.09 -54.17
C ASP A 4 2.88 -19.15 -53.30
N SER A 5 3.91 -18.58 -53.91
CA SER A 5 4.88 -17.69 -53.26
C SER A 5 4.22 -16.52 -52.51
N GLY A 6 3.04 -16.09 -52.97
CA GLY A 6 2.24 -15.05 -52.31
C GLY A 6 1.63 -15.48 -50.98
N SER A 7 1.20 -16.73 -50.84
CA SER A 7 0.62 -17.25 -49.59
C SER A 7 1.67 -17.37 -48.48
N ILE A 8 2.89 -17.75 -48.86
CA ILE A 8 4.02 -17.86 -47.92
C ILE A 8 4.38 -16.47 -47.36
N LEU A 9 4.47 -15.44 -48.20
CA LEU A 9 4.77 -14.08 -47.75
C LEU A 9 3.69 -13.52 -46.81
N PHE A 10 2.42 -13.81 -47.10
CA PHE A 10 1.31 -13.38 -46.25
C PHE A 10 1.35 -14.04 -44.86
N LEU A 11 1.59 -15.36 -44.79
CA LEU A 11 1.69 -16.08 -43.52
C LEU A 11 2.88 -15.61 -42.68
N VAL A 12 4.03 -15.35 -43.30
CA VAL A 12 5.20 -14.82 -42.60
C VAL A 12 4.92 -13.42 -42.05
N GLY A 13 4.31 -12.54 -42.84
CA GLY A 13 3.96 -11.19 -42.41
C GLY A 13 2.97 -11.17 -41.24
N LEU A 14 1.93 -12.01 -41.30
CA LEU A 14 0.92 -12.13 -40.25
C LEU A 14 1.52 -12.72 -38.97
N SER A 15 2.36 -13.75 -39.11
CA SER A 15 3.12 -14.33 -37.99
C SER A 15 4.00 -13.27 -37.31
N LEU A 16 4.73 -12.47 -38.08
CA LEU A 16 5.63 -11.44 -37.55
C LEU A 16 4.85 -10.32 -36.85
N LEU A 17 3.69 -9.94 -37.37
CA LEU A 17 2.79 -8.98 -36.72
C LEU A 17 2.25 -9.51 -35.40
N VAL A 18 1.80 -10.77 -35.35
CA VAL A 18 1.33 -11.42 -34.12
C VAL A 18 2.44 -11.54 -33.09
N ILE A 19 3.66 -11.90 -33.52
CA ILE A 19 4.83 -11.97 -32.64
C ILE A 19 5.15 -10.57 -32.09
N LEU A 20 5.10 -9.52 -32.91
CA LEU A 20 5.33 -8.13 -32.47
C LEU A 20 4.27 -7.65 -31.47
N THR A 21 2.99 -7.93 -31.71
CA THR A 21 1.92 -7.49 -30.79
C THR A 21 1.99 -8.21 -29.44
N ILE A 22 2.38 -9.49 -29.44
CA ILE A 22 2.56 -10.29 -28.21
C ILE A 22 3.87 -9.91 -27.48
N SER A 23 4.93 -9.57 -28.20
CA SER A 23 6.23 -9.21 -27.59
C SER A 23 6.31 -7.74 -27.14
N ALA A 24 5.47 -6.85 -27.67
CA ALA A 24 5.35 -5.45 -27.26
C ALA A 24 5.11 -5.24 -25.75
N PRO A 25 4.16 -5.92 -25.07
CA PRO A 25 3.99 -5.75 -23.63
C PRO A 25 5.23 -6.19 -22.84
N LEU A 26 5.92 -7.25 -23.27
CA LEU A 26 7.11 -7.79 -22.59
C LEU A 26 8.30 -6.82 -22.67
N TYR A 27 8.54 -6.19 -23.83
CA TYR A 27 9.59 -5.18 -23.97
C TYR A 27 9.24 -3.87 -23.27
N ASN A 28 7.98 -3.44 -23.32
CA ASN A 28 7.54 -2.24 -22.60
C ASN A 28 7.54 -2.41 -21.07
N HIS A 29 7.41 -3.64 -20.56
CA HIS A 29 7.58 -3.92 -19.13
C HIS A 29 9.01 -3.71 -18.61
N ALA A 30 10.05 -3.81 -19.47
CA ALA A 30 11.43 -3.59 -19.06
C ALA A 30 11.72 -2.11 -18.76
N LEU A 31 11.13 -1.18 -19.51
CA LEU A 31 11.23 0.27 -19.25
C LEU A 31 10.26 0.73 -18.13
N LYS A 32 9.10 0.07 -18.00
CA LYS A 32 8.10 0.40 -16.96
C LYS A 32 8.52 -0.04 -15.57
N ARG A 33 9.37 -1.07 -15.40
CA ARG A 33 9.88 -1.49 -14.08
C ARG A 33 10.80 -0.47 -13.40
N ILE A 34 11.35 0.50 -14.12
CA ILE A 34 12.12 1.61 -13.53
C ILE A 34 11.17 2.71 -13.03
N ARG A 35 9.92 2.77 -13.51
CA ARG A 35 8.85 3.48 -12.81
C ARG A 35 8.33 2.55 -11.72
N LEU A 36 8.84 2.74 -10.50
CA LEU A 36 8.14 2.36 -9.27
C LEU A 36 6.63 2.45 -9.52
N SER A 37 5.92 1.34 -9.36
CA SER A 37 4.46 1.27 -9.47
C SER A 37 3.91 2.55 -8.86
N SER A 38 3.20 3.36 -9.64
CA SER A 38 2.73 4.64 -9.08
C SER A 38 1.94 4.33 -7.80
N PRO A 39 2.11 5.08 -6.71
CA PRO A 39 1.40 4.82 -5.45
C PRO A 39 -0.13 4.67 -5.62
N GLN A 40 -0.68 5.15 -6.74
CA GLN A 40 -2.08 5.04 -7.12
C GLN A 40 -2.48 3.65 -7.67
N GLU A 41 -1.61 2.97 -8.43
CA GLU A 41 -1.90 1.62 -8.97
C GLU A 41 -1.95 0.57 -7.84
N ASP A 42 -1.08 0.70 -6.83
CA ASP A 42 -1.06 -0.17 -5.65
C ASP A 42 -2.34 0.01 -4.79
N ARG A 43 -2.73 1.26 -4.50
CA ARG A 43 -3.94 1.57 -3.71
C ARG A 43 -5.24 1.10 -4.37
N ARG A 44 -5.36 1.15 -5.70
CA ARG A 44 -6.52 0.60 -6.41
C ARG A 44 -6.59 -0.92 -6.30
N GLY A 45 -5.44 -1.59 -6.35
CA GLY A 45 -5.34 -3.03 -6.11
C GLY A 45 -5.78 -3.39 -4.69
N GLN A 46 -5.31 -2.64 -3.69
CA GLN A 46 -5.72 -2.79 -2.29
C GLN A 46 -7.23 -2.63 -2.13
N LEU A 47 -7.83 -1.57 -2.68
CA LEU A 47 -9.28 -1.35 -2.59
C LEU A 47 -10.09 -2.49 -3.22
N ALA A 48 -9.66 -2.97 -4.39
CA ALA A 48 -10.31 -4.11 -5.04
C ALA A 48 -10.21 -5.38 -4.19
N PHE A 49 -9.06 -5.62 -3.58
CA PHE A 49 -8.86 -6.74 -2.67
C PHE A 49 -9.74 -6.64 -1.41
N THR A 50 -9.75 -5.50 -0.73
CA THR A 50 -10.58 -5.27 0.46
C THR A 50 -12.07 -5.50 0.16
N ARG A 51 -12.56 -5.05 -1.00
CA ARG A 51 -13.94 -5.32 -1.45
C ARG A 51 -14.24 -6.80 -1.62
N LEU A 52 -13.30 -7.55 -2.20
CA LEU A 52 -13.45 -9.00 -2.36
C LEU A 52 -13.49 -9.71 -0.99
N CYS A 53 -12.64 -9.31 -0.05
CA CYS A 53 -12.66 -9.83 1.33
C CYS A 53 -13.98 -9.51 2.03
N LEU A 54 -14.48 -8.29 1.90
CA LEU A 54 -15.75 -7.87 2.47
C LEU A 54 -16.92 -8.70 1.90
N GLN A 55 -16.96 -8.88 0.58
CA GLN A 55 -17.96 -9.73 -0.07
C GLN A 55 -17.89 -11.19 0.38
N ALA A 56 -16.68 -11.73 0.58
CA ALA A 56 -16.50 -13.08 1.08
C ALA A 56 -17.05 -13.24 2.51
N ALA A 57 -16.78 -12.28 3.40
CA ALA A 57 -17.31 -12.28 4.76
C ALA A 57 -18.84 -12.13 4.80
N GLU A 58 -19.42 -11.32 3.92
CA GLU A 58 -20.88 -11.19 3.76
C GLU A 58 -21.52 -12.51 3.34
N ASN A 59 -20.95 -13.19 2.34
CA ASN A 59 -21.43 -14.49 1.88
C ASN A 59 -21.33 -15.55 3.00
N GLU A 60 -20.23 -15.57 3.76
CA GLU A 60 -20.08 -16.52 4.88
C GLU A 60 -21.14 -16.30 5.96
N LEU A 61 -21.46 -15.03 6.28
CA LEU A 61 -22.52 -14.72 7.21
C LEU A 61 -23.90 -15.15 6.69
N GLU A 62 -24.15 -15.02 5.39
CA GLU A 62 -25.36 -15.50 4.75
C GLU A 62 -25.48 -17.03 4.81
N GLU A 63 -24.41 -17.76 4.48
CA GLU A 63 -24.35 -19.22 4.61
C GLU A 63 -24.62 -19.67 6.05
N LEU A 64 -24.01 -18.99 7.03
CA LEU A 64 -24.20 -19.27 8.45
C LEU A 64 -25.65 -19.04 8.90
N ASN A 65 -26.31 -18.01 8.36
CA ASN A 65 -27.73 -17.76 8.59
C ASN A 65 -28.63 -18.84 7.98
N ILE A 66 -28.29 -19.33 6.78
CA ILE A 66 -28.98 -20.45 6.14
C ILE A 66 -28.87 -21.70 7.01
N ASP A 67 -27.67 -22.03 7.48
CA ASP A 67 -27.43 -23.19 8.35
C ASP A 67 -28.19 -23.09 9.68
N ARG A 68 -28.29 -21.89 10.26
CA ARG A 68 -29.13 -21.64 11.45
C ARG A 68 -30.61 -21.91 11.15
N SER A 69 -31.12 -21.39 10.04
CA SER A 69 -32.52 -21.58 9.64
C SER A 69 -32.87 -23.06 9.40
N ALA A 70 -31.91 -23.83 8.89
CA ALA A 70 -32.00 -25.28 8.72
C ALA A 70 -31.78 -26.07 10.04
N SER A 71 -31.59 -25.41 11.18
CA SER A 71 -31.26 -26.02 12.48
C SER A 71 -30.03 -26.94 12.46
N ARG A 72 -29.05 -26.65 11.58
CA ARG A 72 -27.81 -27.44 11.42
C ARG A 72 -26.71 -27.08 12.41
N VAL A 73 -26.81 -25.91 13.03
CA VAL A 73 -25.78 -25.34 13.92
C VAL A 73 -26.40 -24.97 15.26
N ALA A 74 -25.68 -25.21 16.36
CA ALA A 74 -26.11 -24.82 17.68
C ALA A 74 -26.11 -23.29 17.83
N GLU A 75 -27.10 -22.73 18.53
CA GLU A 75 -27.29 -21.29 18.68
C GLU A 75 -26.07 -20.57 19.29
N GLN A 76 -25.37 -21.21 20.24
CA GLN A 76 -24.16 -20.65 20.85
C GLN A 76 -23.00 -20.54 19.85
N ASP A 77 -22.83 -21.55 18.99
CA ASP A 77 -21.78 -21.57 17.95
C ASP A 77 -22.07 -20.55 16.85
N PHE A 78 -23.35 -20.40 16.48
CA PHE A 78 -23.80 -19.36 15.55
C PHE A 78 -23.43 -17.97 16.07
N GLN A 79 -23.81 -17.65 17.32
CA GLN A 79 -23.55 -16.33 17.91
C GLN A 79 -22.06 -16.01 17.99
N ALA A 80 -21.24 -16.98 18.40
CA ALA A 80 -19.79 -16.80 18.48
C ALA A 80 -19.14 -16.53 17.12
N ARG A 81 -19.59 -17.20 16.05
CA ARG A 81 -19.07 -17.00 14.69
C ARG A 81 -19.57 -15.71 14.06
N ALA A 82 -20.86 -15.40 14.20
CA ALA A 82 -21.46 -14.18 13.67
C ALA A 82 -20.81 -12.93 14.27
N LEU A 83 -20.46 -12.94 15.58
CA LEU A 83 -19.79 -11.82 16.21
C LEU A 83 -18.38 -11.58 15.66
N LYS A 84 -17.61 -12.64 15.38
CA LYS A 84 -16.28 -12.53 14.77
C LYS A 84 -16.35 -11.97 13.34
N LEU A 85 -17.28 -12.49 12.54
CA LEU A 85 -17.49 -12.00 11.17
C LEU A 85 -17.95 -10.54 11.16
N ALA A 86 -18.80 -10.14 12.10
CA ALA A 86 -19.22 -8.75 12.23
C ALA A 86 -18.04 -7.82 12.55
N GLU A 87 -17.16 -8.20 13.48
CA GLU A 87 -15.95 -7.44 13.81
C GLU A 87 -15.01 -7.32 12.60
N GLU A 88 -14.76 -8.43 11.88
CA GLU A 88 -13.93 -8.43 10.68
C GLU A 88 -14.51 -7.51 9.58
N MET A 89 -15.82 -7.60 9.34
CA MET A 89 -16.50 -6.73 8.38
C MET A 89 -16.41 -5.25 8.74
N GLU A 90 -16.48 -4.88 10.02
CA GLU A 90 -16.32 -3.48 10.43
C GLU A 90 -14.92 -2.95 10.09
N ILE A 91 -13.88 -3.75 10.31
CA ILE A 91 -12.49 -3.40 9.97
C ILE A 91 -12.34 -3.23 8.46
N LEU A 92 -12.84 -4.19 7.67
CA LEU A 92 -12.76 -4.14 6.21
C LEU A 92 -13.53 -2.94 5.63
N LYS A 93 -14.69 -2.60 6.19
CA LYS A 93 -15.47 -1.41 5.80
C LYS A 93 -14.70 -0.12 6.10
N ALA A 94 -14.06 -0.03 7.26
CA ALA A 94 -13.25 1.14 7.61
C ALA A 94 -12.06 1.30 6.67
N GLU A 95 -11.37 0.20 6.33
CA GLU A 95 -10.26 0.20 5.38
C GLU A 95 -10.71 0.59 3.96
N GLU A 96 -11.84 0.04 3.48
CA GLU A 96 -12.42 0.41 2.18
C GLU A 96 -12.68 1.92 2.10
N GLN A 97 -13.32 2.48 3.12
CA GLN A 97 -13.60 3.92 3.20
C GLN A 97 -12.33 4.76 3.19
N GLN A 98 -11.30 4.35 3.94
CA GLN A 98 -10.01 5.05 3.96
C GLN A 98 -9.35 5.04 2.58
N LEU A 99 -9.30 3.89 1.92
CA LEU A 99 -8.72 3.75 0.59
C LEU A 99 -9.49 4.58 -0.45
N GLU A 100 -10.82 4.60 -0.39
CA GLU A 100 -11.64 5.45 -1.26
C GLU A 100 -11.34 6.94 -1.06
N LEU A 101 -11.28 7.41 0.19
CA LEU A 101 -10.98 8.81 0.50
C LEU A 101 -9.62 9.22 -0.06
N VAL A 102 -8.62 8.37 0.13
CA VAL A 102 -7.27 8.59 -0.39
C VAL A 102 -7.27 8.65 -1.92
N LEU A 103 -7.96 7.75 -2.60
CA LEU A 103 -8.06 7.75 -4.06
C LEU A 103 -8.81 8.97 -4.59
N ARG A 104 -9.86 9.43 -3.89
CA ARG A 104 -10.60 10.66 -4.22
C ARG A 104 -9.69 11.87 -4.11
N TYR A 105 -8.99 12.02 -2.99
CA TYR A 105 -8.03 13.10 -2.77
C TYR A 105 -6.95 13.14 -3.87
N GLN A 106 -6.37 11.99 -4.21
CA GLN A 106 -5.38 11.90 -5.30
C GLN A 106 -5.97 12.27 -6.67
N ALA A 107 -7.20 11.84 -6.95
CA ALA A 107 -7.88 12.17 -8.20
C ALA A 107 -8.18 13.68 -8.29
N GLU A 108 -8.57 14.30 -7.18
CA GLU A 108 -8.78 15.75 -7.09
C GLU A 108 -7.47 16.51 -7.28
N ALA A 109 -6.40 16.15 -6.57
CA ALA A 109 -5.07 16.74 -6.74
C ALA A 109 -4.57 16.66 -8.20
N SER A 110 -4.79 15.52 -8.85
CA SER A 110 -4.47 15.33 -10.28
C SER A 110 -5.27 16.24 -11.21
N ARG A 111 -6.54 16.55 -10.87
CA ARG A 111 -7.41 17.43 -11.68
C ARG A 111 -7.08 18.90 -11.52
N THR A 112 -6.68 19.33 -10.32
CA THR A 112 -6.32 20.73 -10.05
C THR A 112 -4.96 21.11 -10.63
N GLY A 113 -4.24 20.18 -11.25
CA GLY A 113 -2.92 20.43 -11.79
C GLY A 113 -1.87 20.73 -10.70
N ALA A 114 -2.15 20.34 -9.45
CA ALA A 114 -1.13 20.19 -8.43
C ALA A 114 -0.24 19.01 -8.87
N GLN A 115 0.68 19.29 -9.78
CA GLN A 115 1.58 18.29 -10.30
C GLN A 115 2.57 17.88 -9.20
N PRO A 116 2.94 16.59 -9.13
CA PRO A 116 3.96 16.08 -8.21
C PRO A 116 5.39 16.57 -8.53
N GLU A 117 5.56 17.50 -9.48
CA GLU A 117 6.83 18.21 -9.66
C GLU A 117 7.15 19.12 -8.47
N ASP A 118 6.11 19.60 -7.76
CA ASP A 118 6.24 20.33 -6.51
C ASP A 118 6.41 19.38 -5.31
N ASP A 119 5.84 18.16 -5.35
CA ASP A 119 5.98 17.18 -4.25
C ASP A 119 7.44 16.73 -4.07
N LEU A 120 8.18 16.44 -5.15
CA LEU A 120 9.59 16.06 -5.02
C LEU A 120 10.46 17.23 -4.57
N ALA A 121 10.15 18.45 -5.03
CA ALA A 121 10.85 19.67 -4.60
C ALA A 121 10.57 19.99 -3.13
N GLN A 122 9.31 19.86 -2.69
CA GLN A 122 8.87 20.02 -1.31
C GLN A 122 9.41 18.91 -0.41
N GLU A 123 9.46 17.66 -0.86
CA GLU A 123 10.10 16.55 -0.12
C GLU A 123 11.59 16.80 0.05
N GLN A 124 12.28 17.26 -1.00
CA GLN A 124 13.69 17.63 -0.93
C GLN A 124 13.94 18.84 -0.03
N GLU A 125 13.07 19.86 -0.08
CA GLU A 125 13.12 21.03 0.79
C GLU A 125 12.86 20.64 2.25
N LEU A 126 11.86 19.79 2.49
CA LEU A 126 11.54 19.27 3.81
C LEU A 126 12.68 18.40 4.36
N GLU A 127 13.27 17.53 3.53
CA GLU A 127 14.43 16.73 3.91
C GLU A 127 15.64 17.63 4.22
N ALA A 128 15.86 18.69 3.43
CA ALA A 128 16.89 19.68 3.69
C ALA A 128 16.65 20.43 5.02
N LEU A 129 15.40 20.84 5.30
CA LEU A 129 14.99 21.47 6.56
C LEU A 129 15.19 20.53 7.75
N ILE A 130 14.77 19.26 7.64
CA ILE A 130 14.98 18.24 8.68
C ILE A 130 16.48 18.02 8.92
N LYS A 131 17.28 17.97 7.86
CA LYS A 131 18.74 17.79 7.96
C LYS A 131 19.41 19.00 8.60
N ALA A 132 19.00 20.22 8.25
CA ALA A 132 19.46 21.46 8.86
C ALA A 132 19.09 21.50 10.35
N TYR A 133 17.85 21.15 10.70
CA TYR A 133 17.39 21.06 12.08
C TYR A 133 18.17 20.01 12.88
N ARG A 134 18.38 18.80 12.33
CA ARG A 134 19.16 17.74 12.97
C ARG A 134 20.61 18.16 13.19
N ARG A 135 21.24 18.84 12.24
CA ARG A 135 22.60 19.38 12.38
C ARG A 135 22.68 20.40 13.51
N GLY A 136 21.74 21.35 13.57
CA GLY A 136 21.70 22.36 14.63
C GLY A 136 21.43 21.77 16.03
N ARG A 137 20.72 20.64 16.13
CA ARG A 137 20.49 19.93 17.40
C ARG A 137 21.70 19.11 17.85
N SER A 138 22.45 18.50 16.92
CA SER A 138 23.51 17.51 17.17
C SER A 138 24.70 17.98 18.02
N GLU A 139 24.90 19.28 18.21
CA GLU A 139 26.15 19.79 18.81
C GLU A 139 26.17 19.78 20.34
N LYS A 140 25.06 19.48 21.04
CA LYS A 140 25.02 19.52 22.51
C LYS A 140 24.58 18.19 23.10
N ALA A 141 25.45 17.18 23.01
CA ALA A 141 25.34 15.97 23.82
C ALA A 141 25.27 16.37 25.31
N ALA A 142 24.22 15.94 26.00
CA ALA A 142 24.02 16.20 27.42
C ALA A 142 24.74 15.17 28.30
N GLY A 143 24.82 13.92 27.83
CA GLY A 143 25.42 12.82 28.58
C GLY A 143 25.18 11.48 27.90
N LEU A 144 25.42 10.40 28.66
CA LEU A 144 25.24 9.01 28.25
C LEU A 144 24.08 8.41 29.03
N CYS A 145 23.23 7.63 28.37
CA CYS A 145 22.12 6.94 28.99
C CYS A 145 22.66 5.90 30.00
N PRO A 146 22.17 5.85 31.25
CA PRO A 146 22.66 4.92 32.26
C PRO A 146 22.34 3.46 31.95
N ASN A 147 21.29 3.20 31.16
CA ASN A 147 20.84 1.84 30.83
C ASN A 147 21.59 1.25 29.62
N CYS A 148 21.68 1.98 28.49
CA CYS A 148 22.27 1.45 27.26
C CYS A 148 23.59 2.11 26.81
N GLY A 149 24.06 3.13 27.53
CA GLY A 149 25.29 3.86 27.19
C GLY A 149 25.18 4.75 25.94
N GLN A 150 24.00 4.92 25.36
CA GLN A 150 23.82 5.80 24.20
C GLN A 150 23.92 7.28 24.60
N ALA A 151 24.66 8.08 23.85
CA ALA A 151 24.68 9.52 24.05
C ALA A 151 23.29 10.12 23.75
N TYR A 152 22.82 11.02 24.63
CA TYR A 152 21.55 11.72 24.48
C TYR A 152 21.76 13.24 24.45
N LEU A 153 20.82 13.98 23.88
CA LEU A 153 20.91 15.42 23.70
C LEU A 153 20.20 16.18 24.84
N ARG A 154 20.59 17.45 25.05
CA ARG A 154 19.90 18.32 26.02
C ARG A 154 18.45 18.50 25.59
N GLY A 155 17.51 18.03 26.42
CA GLY A 155 16.06 18.09 26.18
C GLY A 155 15.41 16.79 25.71
N ASP A 156 16.16 15.70 25.53
CA ASP A 156 15.59 14.38 25.21
C ASP A 156 15.01 13.75 26.48
N ARG A 157 13.69 13.56 26.57
CA ARG A 157 13.01 12.98 27.77
C ARG A 157 13.21 11.47 27.90
N PHE A 158 13.53 10.84 26.78
CA PHE A 158 13.69 9.40 26.67
C PHE A 158 14.91 9.11 25.79
N CYS A 159 15.57 8.00 26.06
CA CYS A 159 16.66 7.53 25.21
C CYS A 159 16.11 7.06 23.85
N ALA A 160 16.64 7.61 22.76
CA ALA A 160 16.25 7.23 21.40
C ALA A 160 16.57 5.77 21.03
N ARG A 161 17.38 5.06 21.84
CA ARG A 161 17.78 3.67 21.59
C ARG A 161 17.00 2.65 22.43
N CYS A 162 16.89 2.88 23.74
CA CYS A 162 16.27 1.91 24.65
C CYS A 162 14.95 2.37 25.28
N GLY A 163 14.53 3.62 25.04
CA GLY A 163 13.29 4.17 25.59
C GLY A 163 13.34 4.54 27.08
N GLU A 164 14.48 4.33 27.74
CA GLU A 164 14.65 4.69 29.16
C GLU A 164 14.41 6.18 29.39
N GLN A 165 13.71 6.51 30.48
CA GLN A 165 13.43 7.88 30.86
C GLN A 165 14.72 8.55 31.35
N LEU A 166 15.08 9.68 30.75
CA LEU A 166 16.32 10.38 31.07
C LEU A 166 16.02 11.43 32.14
N ASP A 167 16.43 11.15 33.37
CA ASP A 167 16.25 12.10 34.48
C ASP A 167 17.40 13.12 34.45
N TYR A 168 17.08 14.37 34.14
CA TYR A 168 18.07 15.45 34.15
C TYR A 168 18.22 15.91 35.59
N GLY A 169 19.14 15.28 36.33
CA GLY A 169 19.58 15.82 37.62
C GLY A 169 20.04 17.27 37.42
N LEU A 170 19.24 18.21 37.91
CA LEU A 170 19.55 19.63 38.06
C LEU A 170 20.77 19.82 38.96
#